data_AF-A0A822FSI0-F1
#
_entry.id   AF-A0A822FSI0-F1
#
_cell.length_a   1.000
_cell.length_b   1.000
_cell.length_c   1.000
_cell.angle_alpha   90.00
_cell.angle_beta   90.00
_cell.angle_gamma   90.00
#
_symmetry.space_group_name_H-M   'P 1'
#
loop_
_entity.id
_entity.type
_entity.pdbx_description
1 polymer ?
#
loop_
_entity_poly.entity_id
_entity_poly.type
_entity_poly.pdbx_seq_one_letter_code
_entity_poly.pdbx_strand_id
1 'polypeptide(L)'
;MFFLILLNVVLNIYVHGDYEKIFKKKENVLYISNHQSSVDWIITNMLAVHQGSLGHIRYVLKSDLKWIPFYGFYFQQHGCIYVRRNDKGDIDRVEKGMRQIEYNGLPVWLVIFPEGTRFNPINNQDAIQRSRLFAQEKGLVPFDYVLYPRTGATVAAIKALKHKLDAVYDITIMYNQTYDHQQQIRLTAPSMAGKLTIIYTDASIPILGLEL
;
A
#
# COMPACT_ATOMS: atom_id res chain seq x y z
N MET A 1 1.01 0.49 -22.76
CA MET A 1 0.94 -0.85 -23.39
C MET A 1 2.31 -1.52 -23.47
N PHE A 2 3.37 -0.85 -23.96
CA PHE A 2 4.73 -1.41 -24.01
C PHE A 2 5.35 -1.77 -22.63
N PHE A 3 5.04 -1.03 -21.56
CA PHE A 3 5.59 -1.30 -20.22
C PHE A 3 4.99 -2.55 -19.52
N LEU A 4 3.76 -2.95 -19.89
CA LEU A 4 3.11 -4.14 -19.33
C LEU A 4 3.58 -5.44 -20.00
N ILE A 5 3.97 -5.39 -21.27
CA ILE A 5 4.45 -6.56 -22.01
C ILE A 5 5.84 -7.00 -21.52
N LEU A 6 6.69 -6.05 -21.12
CA LEU A 6 8.01 -6.33 -20.53
C LEU A 6 7.93 -7.01 -19.15
N LEU A 7 6.87 -6.79 -18.37
CA LEU A 7 6.70 -7.41 -17.05
C LEU A 7 6.37 -8.91 -17.13
N ASN A 8 5.71 -9.35 -18.20
CA ASN A 8 5.39 -10.77 -18.42
C ASN A 8 6.61 -11.65 -18.79
N VAL A 9 7.76 -11.04 -19.11
CA VAL A 9 8.97 -11.79 -19.49
C VAL A 9 9.88 -12.08 -18.28
N VAL A 10 9.64 -11.44 -17.12
CA VAL A 10 10.57 -11.52 -15.95
C VAL A 10 9.89 -11.83 -14.60
N LEU A 11 8.56 -11.70 -14.48
CA LEU A 11 7.86 -11.81 -13.19
C LEU A 11 6.79 -12.92 -13.22
N ASN A 12 6.81 -13.82 -12.23
CA ASN A 12 5.75 -14.81 -12.03
C ASN A 12 4.84 -14.33 -10.90
N ILE A 13 3.65 -13.84 -11.21
CA ILE A 13 2.70 -13.37 -10.19
C ILE A 13 1.65 -14.44 -9.96
N TYR A 14 1.49 -14.85 -8.71
CA TYR A 14 0.46 -15.78 -8.24
C TYR A 14 -0.55 -15.01 -7.41
N VAL A 15 -1.83 -15.13 -7.76
CA VAL A 15 -2.89 -14.36 -7.12
C VAL A 15 -3.85 -15.34 -6.42
N HIS A 16 -4.08 -15.22 -5.11
CA HIS A 16 -4.97 -16.11 -4.35
C HIS A 16 -6.04 -15.37 -3.53
N GLY A 17 -7.25 -15.91 -3.47
CA GLY A 17 -8.39 -15.26 -2.80
C GLY A 17 -9.42 -14.81 -3.82
N ASP A 18 -10.22 -13.80 -3.49
CA ASP A 18 -11.34 -13.32 -4.30
C ASP A 18 -10.94 -12.24 -5.33
N TYR A 19 -9.71 -12.32 -5.83
CA TYR A 19 -9.14 -11.35 -6.79
C TYR A 19 -9.97 -11.18 -8.06
N GLU A 20 -10.74 -12.20 -8.46
CA GLU A 20 -11.64 -12.11 -9.61
C GLU A 20 -12.64 -10.96 -9.48
N LYS A 21 -13.03 -10.60 -8.24
CA LYS A 21 -13.94 -9.46 -8.00
C LYS A 21 -13.34 -8.13 -8.43
N ILE A 22 -12.02 -7.95 -8.23
CA ILE A 22 -11.28 -6.75 -8.62
C ILE A 22 -11.39 -6.50 -10.12
N PHE A 23 -11.51 -7.57 -10.91
CA PHE A 23 -11.51 -7.52 -12.37
C PHE A 23 -12.90 -7.40 -13.00
N LYS A 24 -13.98 -7.50 -12.21
CA LYS A 24 -15.36 -7.49 -12.72
C LYS A 24 -15.91 -6.10 -13.02
N LYS A 25 -15.51 -5.09 -12.25
CA LYS A 25 -16.00 -3.71 -12.42
C LYS A 25 -14.96 -2.70 -11.95
N LYS A 26 -15.11 -1.46 -12.42
CA LYS A 26 -14.33 -0.33 -11.91
C LYS A 26 -14.89 0.11 -10.58
N GLU A 27 -14.01 0.36 -9.62
CA GLU A 27 -14.37 0.78 -8.26
C GLU A 27 -13.49 1.95 -7.82
N ASN A 28 -14.04 2.80 -6.96
CA ASN A 28 -13.28 3.70 -6.11
C ASN A 28 -12.77 2.91 -4.91
N VAL A 29 -11.46 2.84 -4.75
CA VAL A 29 -10.82 1.86 -3.88
C VAL A 29 -9.91 2.55 -2.88
N LEU A 30 -10.01 2.11 -1.62
CA LEU A 30 -8.96 2.26 -0.64
C LEU A 30 -8.13 0.96 -0.65
N TYR A 31 -6.93 1.05 -1.23
CA TYR A 31 -5.95 -0.02 -1.28
C TYR A 31 -5.09 0.04 -0.02
N ILE A 32 -5.07 -1.05 0.73
CA ILE A 32 -4.27 -1.28 1.91
C ILE A 32 -3.33 -2.44 1.62
N SER A 33 -2.05 -2.30 1.98
CA SER A 33 -1.11 -3.41 1.84
C SER A 33 0.00 -3.35 2.87
N ASN A 34 0.57 -4.52 3.15
CA ASN A 34 1.88 -4.61 3.80
C ASN A 34 2.95 -3.94 2.92
N HIS A 35 4.06 -3.49 3.52
CA HIS A 35 5.14 -2.81 2.81
C HIS A 35 6.45 -3.54 3.01
N GLN A 36 6.98 -4.16 1.96
CA GLN A 36 8.18 -5.00 2.04
C GLN A 36 9.27 -4.53 1.07
N SER A 37 8.91 -4.10 -0.13
CA SER A 37 9.88 -3.70 -1.15
C SER A 37 9.65 -2.29 -1.70
N SER A 38 10.68 -1.74 -2.33
CA SER A 38 10.53 -0.56 -3.21
C SER A 38 9.69 -0.85 -4.45
N VAL A 39 9.36 -2.11 -4.74
CA VAL A 39 8.58 -2.49 -5.95
C VAL A 39 7.13 -2.85 -5.65
N ASP A 40 6.67 -2.72 -4.41
CA ASP A 40 5.28 -3.00 -4.01
C ASP A 40 4.27 -2.20 -4.88
N TRP A 41 4.64 -0.97 -5.27
CA TRP A 41 3.83 -0.11 -6.14
C TRP A 41 3.54 -0.73 -7.52
N ILE A 42 4.38 -1.63 -8.02
CA ILE A 42 4.17 -2.27 -9.33
C ILE A 42 2.85 -3.06 -9.29
N ILE A 43 2.57 -3.76 -8.19
CA ILE A 43 1.35 -4.56 -8.03
C ILE A 43 0.12 -3.68 -7.96
N THR A 44 0.19 -2.63 -7.16
CA THR A 44 -0.89 -1.65 -7.09
C THR A 44 -1.18 -1.03 -8.46
N ASN A 45 -0.14 -0.70 -9.24
CA ASN A 45 -0.30 -0.17 -10.59
C ASN A 45 -0.86 -1.20 -11.57
N MET A 46 -0.45 -2.47 -11.48
CA MET A 46 -1.00 -3.54 -12.33
C MET A 46 -2.50 -3.72 -12.11
N LEU A 47 -2.94 -3.77 -10.85
CA LEU A 47 -4.36 -3.88 -10.50
C LEU A 47 -5.14 -2.63 -10.95
N ALA A 48 -4.59 -1.44 -10.73
CA ALA A 48 -5.21 -0.19 -11.17
C ALA A 48 -5.32 -0.08 -12.70
N VAL A 49 -4.31 -0.54 -13.44
CA VAL A 49 -4.35 -0.60 -14.91
C VAL A 49 -5.47 -1.52 -15.37
N HIS A 50 -5.64 -2.67 -14.73
CA HIS A 50 -6.72 -3.58 -15.08
C HIS A 50 -8.10 -2.94 -14.88
N GLN A 51 -8.27 -2.10 -13.85
CA GLN A 51 -9.49 -1.30 -13.69
C GLN A 51 -9.55 -0.05 -14.58
N GLY A 52 -8.53 0.23 -15.39
CA GLY A 52 -8.45 1.46 -16.18
C GLY A 52 -8.43 2.71 -15.30
N SER A 53 -7.82 2.61 -14.11
CA SER A 53 -7.75 3.62 -13.05
C SER A 53 -6.34 4.18 -12.84
N LEU A 54 -5.39 3.92 -13.75
CA LEU A 54 -3.98 4.35 -13.61
C LEU A 54 -3.82 5.86 -13.37
N GLY A 55 -4.61 6.71 -14.05
CA GLY A 55 -4.58 8.17 -13.85
C GLY A 55 -5.13 8.65 -12.51
N HIS A 56 -5.83 7.77 -11.79
CA HIS A 56 -6.57 8.03 -10.55
C HIS A 56 -5.90 7.46 -9.31
N ILE A 57 -4.73 6.84 -9.45
CA ILE A 57 -3.96 6.35 -8.31
C ILE A 57 -3.40 7.54 -7.53
N ARG A 58 -3.57 7.50 -6.21
CA ARG A 58 -3.09 8.48 -5.24
C ARG A 58 -2.34 7.74 -4.16
N TYR A 59 -1.14 8.19 -3.83
CA TYR A 59 -0.35 7.60 -2.74
C TYR A 59 -0.27 8.56 -1.56
N VAL A 60 -0.29 7.99 -0.35
CA VAL A 60 0.19 8.69 0.84
C VAL A 60 1.71 8.47 0.93
N LEU A 61 2.47 9.52 0.65
CA LEU A 61 3.92 9.47 0.45
C LEU A 61 4.67 10.11 1.61
N LYS A 62 5.90 9.64 1.88
CA LYS A 62 6.80 10.33 2.80
C LYS A 62 7.15 11.72 2.24
N SER A 63 7.12 12.75 3.09
CA SER A 63 7.44 14.14 2.71
C SER A 63 8.77 14.30 1.99
N ASP A 64 9.75 13.47 2.31
CA ASP A 64 11.08 13.55 1.71
C ASP A 64 11.07 13.24 0.20
N LEU A 65 10.08 12.47 -0.27
CA LEU A 65 9.91 12.16 -1.69
C LEU A 65 9.55 13.39 -2.54
N LYS A 66 9.07 14.47 -1.92
CA LYS A 66 8.80 15.74 -2.59
C LYS A 66 10.05 16.34 -3.22
N TRP A 67 11.24 16.03 -2.68
CA TRP A 67 12.50 16.61 -3.13
C TRP A 67 13.16 15.87 -4.29
N ILE A 68 12.60 14.73 -4.72
CA ILE A 68 13.10 14.02 -5.89
C ILE A 68 12.78 14.86 -7.15
N PRO A 69 13.78 15.26 -7.95
CA PRO A 69 13.55 16.04 -9.17
C PRO A 69 12.56 15.35 -10.11
N PHE A 70 11.66 16.15 -10.70
CA PHE A 70 10.54 15.72 -11.56
C PHE A 70 9.46 14.88 -10.85
N TYR A 71 9.83 13.83 -10.11
CA TYR A 71 8.90 12.92 -9.45
C TYR A 71 8.11 13.59 -8.32
N GLY A 72 8.76 14.42 -7.49
CA GLY A 72 8.08 15.13 -6.42
C GLY A 72 6.97 16.05 -6.94
N PHE A 73 7.24 16.77 -8.04
CA PHE A 73 6.26 17.59 -8.73
C PHE A 73 5.16 16.73 -9.37
N TYR A 74 5.54 15.66 -10.07
CA TYR A 74 4.62 14.72 -10.70
C TYR A 74 3.60 14.16 -9.71
N PHE A 75 4.05 13.63 -8.57
CA PHE A 75 3.17 13.08 -7.55
C PHE A 75 2.25 14.13 -6.93
N GLN A 76 2.72 15.38 -6.79
CA GLN A 76 1.88 16.47 -6.31
C GLN A 76 0.76 16.81 -7.31
N GLN A 77 1.07 16.88 -8.61
CA GLN A 77 0.07 17.12 -9.66
C GLN A 77 -0.91 15.95 -9.79
N HIS A 78 -0.41 14.72 -9.60
CA HIS A 78 -1.23 13.53 -9.50
C HIS A 78 -1.98 13.42 -8.16
N GLY A 79 -2.04 14.47 -7.32
CA GLY A 79 -2.86 14.49 -6.11
C GLY A 79 -2.39 13.55 -4.99
N CYS A 80 -1.15 13.06 -5.03
CA CYS A 80 -0.57 12.31 -3.91
C CYS A 80 -0.36 13.25 -2.72
N ILE A 81 -0.50 12.70 -1.51
CA ILE A 81 -0.43 13.48 -0.27
C ILE A 81 0.86 13.16 0.44
N TYR A 82 1.63 14.19 0.75
CA TYR A 82 2.88 14.07 1.49
C TYR A 82 2.65 14.16 3.00
N VAL A 83 3.16 13.17 3.74
CA VAL A 83 3.09 13.09 5.20
C VAL A 83 4.47 12.92 5.82
N ARG A 84 4.69 13.56 6.96
CA ARG A 84 5.80 13.36 7.90
C ARG A 84 5.38 12.34 8.96
N ARG A 85 6.36 11.67 9.56
CA ARG A 85 6.07 10.77 10.69
C ARG A 85 5.85 11.61 11.95
N ASN A 86 4.80 11.29 12.72
CA ASN A 86 4.44 11.91 14.01
C ASN A 86 3.95 13.38 13.97
N ASP A 87 3.62 13.96 12.82
CA ASP A 87 3.00 15.28 12.77
C ASP A 87 1.47 15.13 12.74
N LYS A 88 0.78 15.62 13.77
CA LYS A 88 -0.69 15.59 13.87
C LYS A 88 -1.34 16.34 12.71
N GLY A 89 -0.70 17.39 12.19
CA GLY A 89 -1.21 18.17 11.06
C GLY A 89 -1.20 17.41 9.74
N ASP A 90 -0.52 16.26 9.65
CA ASP A 90 -0.55 15.43 8.44
C ASP A 90 -1.85 14.67 8.27
N ILE A 91 -2.53 14.31 9.36
CA ILE A 91 -3.84 13.67 9.30
C ILE A 91 -4.86 14.65 8.70
N ASP A 92 -4.83 15.91 9.14
CA ASP A 92 -5.69 16.96 8.60
C ASP A 92 -5.39 17.25 7.13
N ARG A 93 -4.11 17.20 6.72
CA ARG A 93 -3.72 17.33 5.30
C ARG A 93 -4.24 16.16 4.46
N VAL A 94 -4.15 14.93 4.97
CA VAL A 94 -4.71 13.74 4.32
C VAL A 94 -6.22 13.90 4.18
N GLU A 95 -6.92 14.22 5.26
CA GLU A 95 -8.38 14.40 5.26
C GLU A 95 -8.81 15.49 4.28
N LYS A 96 -8.14 16.66 4.29
CA LYS A 96 -8.42 17.77 3.36
C LYS A 96 -8.20 17.37 1.90
N GLY A 97 -7.09 16.68 1.61
CA GLY A 97 -6.82 16.20 0.25
C GLY A 97 -7.86 15.19 -0.23
N MET A 98 -8.30 14.29 0.63
CA MET A 98 -9.36 13.33 0.32
C MET A 98 -10.72 14.00 0.11
N ARG A 99 -11.11 14.95 0.97
CA ARG A 99 -12.35 15.73 0.79
C ARG A 99 -12.35 16.51 -0.52
N GLN A 100 -11.21 17.03 -0.96
CA GLN A 100 -11.10 17.69 -2.26
C GLN A 100 -11.33 16.71 -3.42
N ILE A 101 -10.78 15.50 -3.32
CA ILE A 101 -11.01 14.44 -4.32
C ILE A 101 -12.48 14.04 -4.34
N GLU A 102 -13.11 13.90 -3.17
CA GLU A 102 -14.54 13.64 -3.04
C GLU A 102 -15.37 14.73 -3.73
N TYR A 103 -15.16 15.99 -3.33
CA TYR A 103 -15.84 17.17 -3.86
C TYR A 103 -15.73 17.30 -5.39
N ASN A 104 -14.55 17.02 -5.95
CA ASN A 104 -14.33 17.12 -7.40
C ASN A 104 -14.95 15.97 -8.21
N GLY A 105 -15.58 14.96 -7.58
CA GLY A 105 -16.18 13.83 -8.29
C GLY A 105 -15.18 12.91 -9.01
N LEU A 106 -13.87 13.10 -8.80
CA LEU A 106 -12.83 12.34 -9.49
C LEU A 106 -12.77 10.88 -9.01
N PRO A 107 -12.64 9.87 -9.89
CA PRO A 107 -12.37 8.50 -9.46
C PRO A 107 -11.12 8.44 -8.57
N VAL A 108 -11.12 7.54 -7.59
CA VAL A 108 -10.04 7.45 -6.60
C VAL A 108 -9.54 6.02 -6.41
N TRP A 109 -8.22 5.86 -6.53
CA TRP A 109 -7.50 4.67 -6.12
C TRP A 109 -6.45 5.08 -5.09
N LEU A 110 -6.85 5.09 -3.82
CA LEU A 110 -6.00 5.58 -2.74
C LEU A 110 -5.17 4.44 -2.16
N VAL A 111 -3.86 4.58 -2.19
CA VAL A 111 -2.91 3.57 -1.73
C VAL A 111 -2.31 3.99 -0.40
N ILE A 112 -2.52 3.15 0.61
CA ILE A 112 -1.96 3.32 1.94
C ILE A 112 -1.19 2.05 2.31
N PHE A 113 0.04 2.24 2.75
CA PHE A 113 0.85 1.22 3.40
C PHE A 113 0.84 1.50 4.91
N PRO A 114 -0.06 0.89 5.71
CA PRO A 114 -0.27 1.29 7.10
C PRO A 114 0.97 1.10 7.98
N GLU A 115 1.88 0.20 7.62
CA GLU A 115 3.17 0.02 8.29
C GLU A 115 4.01 1.32 8.30
N GLY A 116 3.79 2.21 7.33
CA GLY A 116 4.46 3.51 7.20
C GLY A 116 5.96 3.43 6.87
N THR A 117 6.51 2.22 6.76
CA THR A 117 7.89 1.93 6.38
C THR A 117 7.98 0.49 5.90
N ARG A 118 8.99 0.20 5.07
CA ARG A 118 9.24 -1.18 4.62
C ARG A 118 9.74 -2.04 5.77
N PHE A 119 9.17 -3.23 5.91
CA PHE A 119 9.74 -4.31 6.70
C PHE A 119 11.05 -4.77 6.07
N ASN A 120 12.16 -4.68 6.80
CA ASN A 120 13.45 -5.14 6.34
C ASN A 120 14.28 -5.69 7.52
N PRO A 121 14.53 -7.02 7.58
CA PRO A 121 15.20 -7.66 8.71
C PRO A 121 16.71 -7.38 8.78
N ILE A 122 17.32 -6.93 7.69
CA ILE A 122 18.77 -6.69 7.60
C ILE A 122 19.08 -5.20 7.77
N ASN A 123 18.42 -4.33 7.00
CA ASN A 123 18.77 -2.92 6.87
C ASN A 123 17.87 -1.98 7.70
N ASN A 124 16.86 -2.49 8.40
CA ASN A 124 15.90 -1.65 9.15
C ASN A 124 15.42 -2.32 10.44
N GLN A 125 16.34 -2.86 11.23
CA GLN A 125 16.04 -3.52 12.51
C GLN A 125 15.36 -2.56 13.50
N ASP A 126 15.70 -1.28 13.48
CA ASP A 126 15.08 -0.25 14.33
C ASP A 126 13.57 -0.10 14.10
N ALA A 127 13.09 -0.26 12.86
CA ALA A 127 11.66 -0.24 12.58
C ALA A 127 10.95 -1.47 13.16
N ILE A 128 11.59 -2.64 13.06
CA ILE A 128 11.09 -3.90 13.63
C ILE A 128 11.03 -3.77 15.15
N GLN A 129 12.09 -3.32 15.80
CA GLN A 129 12.12 -3.13 17.25
C GLN A 129 11.02 -2.17 17.73
N ARG A 130 10.86 -1.01 17.07
CA ARG A 130 9.77 -0.06 17.40
C ARG A 130 8.38 -0.65 17.19
N SER A 131 8.20 -1.48 16.17
CA SER A 131 6.95 -2.22 15.96
C SER A 131 6.67 -3.19 17.10
N ARG A 132 7.68 -3.96 17.54
CA ARG A 132 7.56 -4.91 18.65
C ARG A 132 7.29 -4.22 19.99
N LEU A 133 8.01 -3.13 20.27
CA LEU A 133 7.78 -2.32 21.48
C LEU A 133 6.35 -1.79 21.52
N PHE A 134 5.85 -1.26 20.40
CA PHE A 134 4.47 -0.82 20.33
C PHE A 134 3.47 -1.96 20.59
N ALA A 135 3.72 -3.16 20.07
CA ALA A 135 2.87 -4.32 20.34
C ALA A 135 2.83 -4.63 21.84
N GLN A 136 4.01 -4.69 22.47
CA GLN A 136 4.17 -4.96 23.90
C GLN A 136 3.48 -3.90 24.76
N GLU A 137 3.67 -2.61 24.48
CA GLU A 137 3.02 -1.49 25.16
C GLU A 137 1.49 -1.56 25.08
N LYS A 138 0.95 -2.18 24.01
CA LYS A 138 -0.48 -2.38 23.80
C LYS A 138 -1.00 -3.75 24.24
N GLY A 139 -0.15 -4.60 24.82
CA GLY A 139 -0.51 -5.97 25.21
C GLY A 139 -0.82 -6.88 24.02
N LEU A 140 -0.26 -6.58 22.84
CA LEU A 140 -0.44 -7.34 21.60
C LEU A 140 0.77 -8.24 21.33
N VAL A 141 0.56 -9.32 20.56
CA VAL A 141 1.60 -10.28 20.18
C VAL A 141 2.47 -9.73 19.04
N PRO A 142 3.77 -9.49 19.24
CA PRO A 142 4.65 -8.98 18.20
C PRO A 142 4.60 -9.81 16.89
N PHE A 143 4.53 -9.13 15.73
CA PHE A 143 4.59 -9.80 14.43
C PHE A 143 6.04 -10.11 14.01
N ASP A 144 6.20 -11.19 13.25
CA ASP A 144 7.51 -11.68 12.78
C ASP A 144 7.87 -11.25 11.36
N TYR A 145 6.87 -10.99 10.51
CA TYR A 145 7.07 -10.84 9.06
C TYR A 145 6.54 -9.53 8.46
N VAL A 146 5.87 -8.73 9.29
CA VAL A 146 5.30 -7.41 8.96
C VAL A 146 5.43 -6.50 10.17
N LEU A 147 5.33 -5.19 9.95
CA LEU A 147 5.27 -4.22 11.03
C LEU A 147 3.82 -3.98 11.46
N TYR A 148 3.63 -3.53 12.69
CA TYR A 148 2.31 -3.15 13.19
C TYR A 148 1.78 -1.93 12.44
N PRO A 149 0.53 -1.98 11.93
CA PRO A 149 -0.05 -0.88 11.18
C PRO A 149 -0.29 0.35 12.05
N ARG A 150 -0.01 1.53 11.49
CA ARG A 150 -0.36 2.84 12.02
C ARG A 150 -1.61 3.32 11.29
N THR A 151 -2.76 3.14 11.93
CA THR A 151 -4.08 3.27 11.27
C THR A 151 -4.55 4.71 11.05
N GLY A 152 -3.83 5.73 11.53
CA GLY A 152 -4.28 7.13 11.48
C GLY A 152 -4.66 7.61 10.07
N ALA A 153 -3.78 7.39 9.08
CA ALA A 153 -4.05 7.77 7.69
C ALA A 153 -5.19 6.94 7.07
N THR A 154 -5.26 5.65 7.39
CA THR A 154 -6.32 4.74 6.94
C THR A 154 -7.68 5.19 7.46
N VAL A 155 -7.79 5.46 8.77
CA VAL A 155 -9.04 5.92 9.40
C VAL A 155 -9.46 7.28 8.84
N ALA A 156 -8.51 8.21 8.67
CA ALA A 156 -8.80 9.51 8.07
C ALA A 156 -9.32 9.39 6.63
N ALA A 157 -8.70 8.52 5.82
CA ALA A 157 -9.13 8.24 4.45
C ALA A 157 -10.55 7.64 4.39
N ILE A 158 -10.85 6.64 5.23
CA ILE A 158 -12.19 6.03 5.29
C ILE A 158 -13.23 7.08 5.67
N LYS A 159 -12.95 7.91 6.68
CA LYS A 159 -13.87 8.99 7.10
C LYS A 159 -14.11 10.01 5.98
N ALA A 160 -13.05 10.41 5.29
CA ALA A 160 -13.12 11.43 4.25
C ALA A 160 -13.69 10.96 2.92
N LEU A 161 -13.68 9.65 2.64
CA LEU A 161 -14.14 9.08 1.36
C LEU A 161 -15.32 8.11 1.55
N LYS A 162 -15.96 8.09 2.73
CA LYS A 162 -16.98 7.11 3.10
C LYS A 162 -18.10 6.98 2.05
N HIS A 163 -18.52 8.08 1.45
CA HIS A 163 -19.62 8.11 0.48
C HIS A 163 -19.16 7.90 -0.97
N LYS A 164 -17.86 7.75 -1.18
CA LYS A 164 -17.23 7.64 -2.49
C LYS A 164 -16.56 6.29 -2.73
N LEU A 165 -16.05 5.64 -1.69
CA LEU A 165 -15.43 4.33 -1.79
C LEU A 165 -16.47 3.26 -2.07
N ASP A 166 -16.20 2.44 -3.09
CA ASP A 166 -16.97 1.25 -3.40
C ASP A 166 -16.44 0.02 -2.65
N ALA A 167 -15.11 -0.02 -2.40
CA ALA A 167 -14.45 -1.15 -1.75
C ALA A 167 -13.17 -0.75 -1.00
N VAL A 168 -12.81 -1.59 -0.02
CA VAL A 168 -11.47 -1.62 0.58
C VAL A 168 -10.77 -2.89 0.12
N TYR A 169 -9.61 -2.74 -0.52
CA TYR A 169 -8.77 -3.87 -0.92
C TYR A 169 -7.68 -4.03 0.13
N ASP A 170 -7.72 -5.12 0.87
CA ASP A 170 -6.66 -5.49 1.83
C ASP A 170 -5.75 -6.51 1.16
N ILE A 171 -4.56 -6.08 0.76
CA ILE A 171 -3.70 -6.83 -0.14
C ILE A 171 -2.41 -7.17 0.57
N THR A 172 -2.16 -8.46 0.75
CA THR A 172 -0.86 -8.92 1.21
C THR A 172 0.03 -9.27 0.02
N ILE A 173 1.19 -8.65 -0.06
CA ILE A 173 2.27 -8.93 -1.01
C ILE A 173 3.32 -9.76 -0.30
N MET A 174 3.62 -10.94 -0.84
CA MET A 174 4.75 -11.76 -0.41
C MET A 174 5.78 -11.89 -1.53
N TYR A 175 7.02 -12.18 -1.16
CA TYR A 175 8.10 -12.44 -2.12
C TYR A 175 8.74 -13.80 -1.84
N ASN A 176 8.80 -14.69 -2.83
CA ASN A 176 9.41 -16.03 -2.64
C ASN A 176 10.86 -15.99 -2.12
N GLN A 177 11.64 -14.97 -2.50
CA GLN A 177 13.03 -14.80 -2.10
C GLN A 177 13.21 -14.29 -0.65
N THR A 178 12.12 -14.10 0.10
CA THR A 178 12.20 -13.52 1.45
C THR A 178 12.39 -14.55 2.55
N TYR A 179 12.46 -15.84 2.27
CA TYR A 179 12.66 -16.85 3.31
C TYR A 179 13.68 -17.89 2.87
N ASP A 180 14.69 -18.12 3.71
CA ASP A 180 15.61 -19.24 3.56
C ASP A 180 15.05 -20.44 4.34
N HIS A 181 14.60 -21.48 3.62
CA HIS A 181 14.05 -22.68 4.24
C HIS A 181 15.12 -23.55 4.94
N GLN A 182 16.39 -23.47 4.53
CA GLN A 182 17.46 -24.24 5.15
C GLN A 182 17.87 -23.63 6.48
N GLN A 183 18.00 -22.30 6.51
CA GLN A 183 18.41 -21.55 7.69
C GLN A 183 17.22 -21.13 8.57
N GLN A 184 16.00 -21.27 8.07
CA GLN A 184 14.75 -20.80 8.71
C GLN A 184 14.79 -19.31 9.07
N ILE A 185 15.42 -18.48 8.23
CA ILE A 185 15.56 -17.04 8.47
C ILE A 185 14.78 -16.21 7.46
N ARG A 186 14.30 -15.06 7.93
CA ARG A 186 13.67 -14.03 7.10
C ARG A 186 14.73 -13.17 6.41
N LEU A 187 14.70 -13.13 5.09
CA LEU A 187 15.55 -12.32 4.23
C LEU A 187 14.87 -11.01 3.82
N THR A 188 15.68 -10.09 3.27
CA THR A 188 15.21 -8.82 2.70
C THR A 188 14.42 -9.06 1.42
N ALA A 189 13.31 -8.33 1.24
CA ALA A 189 12.55 -8.36 0.01
C ALA A 189 13.37 -7.81 -1.17
N PRO A 190 13.23 -8.41 -2.37
CA PRO A 190 14.04 -8.03 -3.53
C PRO A 190 13.79 -6.59 -3.95
N SER A 191 14.82 -5.90 -4.44
CA SER A 191 14.70 -4.66 -5.18
C SER A 191 14.42 -4.94 -6.67
N MET A 192 14.34 -3.91 -7.53
CA MET A 192 13.98 -4.04 -8.96
C MET A 192 14.82 -5.06 -9.77
N ALA A 193 15.95 -5.55 -9.26
CA ALA A 193 16.85 -6.48 -9.97
C ALA A 193 16.56 -7.99 -9.73
N GLY A 194 15.53 -8.36 -8.94
CA GLY A 194 15.25 -9.75 -8.55
C GLY A 194 14.09 -10.42 -9.31
N LYS A 195 14.14 -11.75 -9.45
CA LYS A 195 13.03 -12.58 -9.92
C LYS A 195 11.89 -12.51 -8.90
N LEU A 196 10.81 -11.86 -9.27
CA LEU A 196 9.70 -11.55 -8.37
C LEU A 196 8.68 -12.68 -8.45
N THR A 197 8.40 -13.31 -7.32
CA THR A 197 7.23 -14.16 -7.18
C THR A 197 6.34 -13.61 -6.09
N ILE A 198 5.16 -13.14 -6.50
CA ILE A 198 4.23 -12.46 -5.62
C ILE A 198 3.05 -13.35 -5.35
N ILE A 199 2.69 -13.45 -4.07
CA ILE A 199 1.51 -14.18 -3.59
C ILE A 199 0.58 -13.16 -2.96
N TYR A 200 -0.64 -13.10 -3.49
CA TYR A 200 -1.77 -12.29 -3.04
C TYR A 200 -2.64 -13.07 -2.06
N THR A 201 -3.16 -12.45 -1.00
CA THR A 201 -4.20 -13.04 -0.15
C THR A 201 -5.24 -12.00 0.28
N ASP A 202 -6.50 -12.28 -0.05
CA ASP A 202 -7.77 -11.60 0.30
C ASP A 202 -8.10 -10.28 -0.44
N ALA A 203 -9.35 -10.05 -0.87
CA ALA A 203 -9.70 -9.09 -1.94
C ALA A 203 -11.09 -8.44 -1.87
N SER A 204 -11.74 -8.31 -0.72
CA SER A 204 -12.74 -7.27 -0.53
C SER A 204 -13.37 -7.34 0.85
N ILE A 205 -13.34 -6.22 1.57
CA ILE A 205 -14.36 -5.96 2.59
C ILE A 205 -15.33 -4.95 1.99
N PRO A 206 -16.55 -5.37 1.61
CA PRO A 206 -17.61 -4.44 1.24
C PRO A 206 -17.85 -3.48 2.41
N ILE A 207 -17.86 -2.17 2.16
CA ILE A 207 -18.02 -1.15 3.22
C ILE A 207 -19.37 -1.29 3.94
N LEU A 208 -20.37 -1.91 3.30
CA LEU A 208 -21.65 -2.30 3.90
C LEU A 208 -21.54 -3.22 5.13
N GLY A 209 -20.38 -3.81 5.43
CA GLY A 209 -20.12 -4.64 6.61
C GLY A 209 -19.20 -4.02 7.66
N LEU A 210 -18.71 -2.79 7.47
CA LEU A 210 -17.88 -2.09 8.46
C LEU A 210 -18.76 -1.22 9.37
N GLU A 211 -19.31 -1.82 10.42
CA GLU A 211 -19.79 -1.05 11.58
C GLU A 211 -18.55 -0.45 12.28
N LEU A 212 -18.36 0.86 12.14
CA LEU A 212 -17.35 1.66 12.85
C LEU A 212 -18.00 2.42 14.01
#